data_AF-A0A3C0ZEB7-F1
#
_entry.id   AF-A0A3C0ZEB7-F1
#
_cell.length_a   1.000
_cell.length_b   1.000
_cell.length_c   1.000
_cell.angle_alpha   90.00
_cell.angle_beta   90.00
_cell.angle_gamma   90.00
#
_symmetry.space_group_name_H-M   'P 1'
#
loop_
_entity.id
_entity.type
_entity.pdbx_description
1 polymer ?
#
loop_
_entity_poly.entity_id
_entity_poly.type
_entity_poly.pdbx_seq_one_letter_code
_entity_poly.pdbx_strand_id
1 'polypeptide(L)'
;MVWIKDGHVIATPKAGYANTANINAVLADSNFEVFNKTDVKLIDTNITLFTKDNGLPDHVFYDSQDSKLVGYIPGYTGTNFKVFKTKDSLSLYAVNSTIDRIYQEAYKDEIYPYQIKKKAIRWDVGIDFVPYLEESKPKENWTGDLYKDKQLEKWKRQHYFSIMISVPGDSGINGARRKMQKLLADQIEQKFGLEAKIQDGETIRYPILKALNTKQQAEIRLSQKLQRPPKKGYENYAVPFGDQPHFKLFIETALKNIKSLRLTEDRIWDRTGIEPDFPAKFSFPIDIAQERKFENIQNLLKQYGLQILVEEKPVPYLYISQSAVHSKSKGHENL
;
A
#
# COMPACT_ATOMS: atom_id res chain seq x y z
N MET A 1 28.08 -2.04 11.73
CA MET A 1 29.55 -2.10 11.57
C MET A 1 30.00 -0.72 11.18
N VAL A 2 31.02 -0.19 11.84
CA VAL A 2 31.58 1.13 11.58
C VAL A 2 33.04 0.89 11.20
N TRP A 3 33.50 1.51 10.11
CA TRP A 3 34.89 1.45 9.69
C TRP A 3 35.59 2.72 10.14
N ILE A 4 36.71 2.56 10.83
CA ILE A 4 37.49 3.63 11.44
C ILE A 4 38.93 3.51 10.93
N LYS A 5 39.50 4.62 10.47
CA LYS A 5 40.92 4.75 10.15
C LYS A 5 41.45 6.03 10.78
N ASP A 6 42.62 5.94 11.40
CA ASP A 6 43.32 7.07 12.04
C ASP A 6 42.43 7.87 13.02
N GLY A 7 41.57 7.17 13.77
CA GLY A 7 40.66 7.77 14.76
C GLY A 7 39.39 8.40 14.15
N HIS A 8 39.19 8.33 12.84
CA HIS A 8 38.03 8.90 12.15
C HIS A 8 37.13 7.82 11.56
N VAL A 9 35.82 8.02 11.65
CA VAL A 9 34.83 7.18 10.96
C VAL A 9 34.90 7.47 9.46
N ILE A 10 35.24 6.46 8.67
CA ILE A 10 35.35 6.58 7.20
C ILE A 10 34.16 6.00 6.46
N ALA A 11 33.45 5.02 7.05
CA ALA A 11 32.24 4.43 6.47
C ALA A 11 31.43 3.64 7.52
N THR A 12 30.16 3.36 7.23
CA THR A 12 29.29 2.51 8.06
C THR A 12 28.63 1.40 7.25
N PRO A 13 29.36 0.57 6.49
CA PRO A 13 28.75 -0.27 5.47
C PRO A 13 28.05 -1.52 6.03
N LYS A 14 27.28 -2.18 5.17
CA LYS A 14 26.76 -3.54 5.46
C LYS A 14 27.92 -4.49 5.74
N ALA A 15 27.68 -5.54 6.55
CA ALA A 15 28.70 -6.51 6.94
C ALA A 15 29.45 -7.12 5.74
N GLY A 16 28.75 -7.44 4.65
CA GLY A 16 29.36 -8.05 3.46
C GLY A 16 30.38 -7.18 2.71
N TYR A 17 30.42 -5.86 2.97
CA TYR A 17 31.46 -5.01 2.38
C TYR A 17 32.82 -5.18 3.05
N ALA A 18 32.90 -5.81 4.23
CA ALA A 18 34.16 -6.12 4.92
C ALA A 18 34.85 -7.32 4.28
N ASN A 19 35.32 -7.14 3.05
CA ASN A 19 36.11 -8.10 2.31
C ASN A 19 37.57 -7.62 2.19
N THR A 20 38.47 -8.54 1.87
CA THR A 20 39.92 -8.28 1.77
C THR A 20 40.25 -7.15 0.80
N ALA A 21 39.54 -7.04 -0.32
CA ALA A 21 39.79 -6.01 -1.32
C ALA A 21 39.49 -4.60 -0.78
N ASN A 22 38.34 -4.41 -0.13
CA ASN A 22 37.98 -3.11 0.46
C ASN A 22 38.87 -2.78 1.66
N ILE A 23 39.24 -3.76 2.48
CA ILE A 23 40.18 -3.55 3.61
C ILE A 23 41.53 -3.07 3.06
N ASN A 24 42.07 -3.73 2.04
CA ASN A 24 43.33 -3.32 1.43
C ASN A 24 43.25 -1.93 0.79
N ALA A 25 42.13 -1.59 0.14
CA ALA A 25 41.92 -0.25 -0.43
C ALA A 25 41.93 0.83 0.66
N VAL A 26 41.24 0.60 1.78
CA VAL A 26 41.24 1.50 2.96
C VAL A 26 42.65 1.65 3.54
N LEU A 27 43.39 0.55 3.71
CA LEU A 27 44.75 0.59 4.26
C LEU A 27 45.72 1.31 3.34
N ALA A 28 45.55 1.19 2.02
CA ALA A 28 46.39 1.81 1.00
C ALA A 28 45.97 3.23 0.59
N ASP A 29 45.08 3.89 1.34
CA ASP A 29 44.54 5.22 1.02
C ASP A 29 43.96 5.33 -0.40
N SER A 30 43.45 4.21 -0.91
CA SER A 30 42.83 4.11 -2.22
C SER A 30 41.32 4.36 -2.11
N ASN A 31 40.74 4.94 -3.17
CA ASN A 31 39.28 5.13 -3.24
C ASN A 31 38.55 3.79 -3.16
N PHE A 32 37.55 3.73 -2.30
CA PHE A 32 36.63 2.58 -2.17
C PHE A 32 35.19 3.09 -2.17
N GLU A 33 34.29 2.31 -2.76
CA GLU A 33 32.86 2.64 -2.79
C GLU A 33 32.06 1.56 -2.07
N VAL A 34 31.24 1.99 -1.11
CA VAL A 34 30.37 1.10 -0.34
C VAL A 34 29.02 1.78 -0.12
N PHE A 35 27.96 0.98 -0.04
CA PHE A 35 26.69 1.46 0.49
C PHE A 35 26.75 1.45 2.00
N ASN A 36 26.74 2.64 2.58
CA ASN A 36 26.57 2.81 4.01
C ASN A 36 25.23 2.21 4.45
N LYS A 37 25.24 1.56 5.61
CA LYS A 37 24.03 1.18 6.31
C LYS A 37 23.38 2.49 6.74
N THR A 38 22.43 2.96 5.94
CA THR A 38 21.54 4.03 6.38
C THR A 38 20.71 3.48 7.51
N ASP A 39 20.72 4.15 8.67
CA ASP A 39 19.65 3.94 9.62
C ASP A 39 18.35 4.24 8.90
N VAL A 40 17.50 3.22 8.84
CA VAL A 40 16.23 3.31 8.16
C VAL A 40 15.38 4.31 8.93
N LYS A 41 15.24 5.51 8.38
CA LYS A 41 14.48 6.60 9.01
C LYS A 41 12.99 6.35 8.84
N LEU A 42 12.24 6.72 9.87
CA LEU A 42 10.79 6.83 9.82
C LEU A 42 10.43 8.28 9.54
N ILE A 43 9.34 8.48 8.82
CA ILE A 43 8.73 9.81 8.67
C ILE A 43 8.13 10.24 10.01
N ASP A 44 8.35 11.51 10.37
CA ASP A 44 7.64 12.17 11.46
C ASP A 44 6.43 12.92 10.90
N THR A 45 5.22 12.54 11.29
CA THR A 45 3.99 13.19 10.80
C THR A 45 3.72 14.55 11.45
N ASN A 46 4.46 14.94 12.48
CA ASN A 46 4.31 16.23 13.15
C ASN A 46 5.13 17.34 12.47
N ILE A 47 6.01 16.97 11.54
CA ILE A 47 6.84 17.89 10.76
C ILE A 47 6.36 17.84 9.31
N THR A 48 6.50 18.94 8.57
CA THR A 48 6.16 18.98 7.15
C THR A 48 6.84 17.84 6.38
N LEU A 49 6.04 17.01 5.72
CA LEU A 49 6.54 15.87 4.97
C LEU A 49 7.37 16.31 3.75
N PHE A 50 8.38 15.49 3.46
CA PHE A 50 9.22 15.56 2.27
C PHE A 50 10.09 16.80 2.20
N THR A 51 10.62 17.19 3.36
CA THR A 51 11.55 18.32 3.52
C THR A 51 12.92 17.82 3.93
N LYS A 52 13.94 18.70 3.96
CA LYS A 52 15.31 18.38 4.38
C LYS A 52 15.35 17.61 5.71
N ASP A 53 14.50 17.99 6.65
CA ASP A 53 14.48 17.43 8.00
C ASP A 53 13.53 16.24 8.14
N ASN A 54 12.74 15.94 7.11
CA ASN A 54 11.70 14.91 7.15
C ASN A 54 11.48 14.24 5.78
N GLY A 55 12.54 13.66 5.23
CA GLY A 55 12.50 12.86 4.02
C GLY A 55 12.67 13.63 2.72
N LEU A 56 13.81 14.29 2.54
CA LEU A 56 14.12 15.01 1.30
C LEU A 56 14.10 14.05 0.10
N PRO A 57 13.25 14.31 -0.92
CA PRO A 57 13.19 13.48 -2.10
C PRO A 57 14.32 13.77 -3.07
N ASP A 58 14.67 12.78 -3.89
CA ASP A 58 15.61 12.96 -5.01
C ASP A 58 15.04 13.84 -6.13
N HIS A 59 13.71 13.88 -6.26
CA HIS A 59 13.02 14.64 -7.30
C HIS A 59 11.65 15.11 -6.81
N VAL A 60 11.23 16.30 -7.25
CA VAL A 60 9.90 16.86 -6.95
C VAL A 60 9.12 16.95 -8.25
N PHE A 61 7.99 16.23 -8.33
CA PHE A 61 7.07 16.34 -9.47
C PHE A 61 6.04 17.45 -9.22
N TYR A 62 5.53 17.53 -8.00
CA TYR A 62 4.56 18.53 -7.57
C TYR A 62 4.71 18.79 -6.07
N ASP A 63 4.73 20.06 -5.67
CA ASP A 63 4.78 20.47 -4.26
C ASP A 63 3.84 21.66 -4.03
N SER A 64 2.85 21.42 -3.18
CA SER A 64 1.94 22.44 -2.66
C SER A 64 1.68 22.14 -1.19
N GLN A 65 1.10 23.10 -0.48
CA GLN A 65 0.81 22.97 0.96
C GLN A 65 0.03 21.69 1.29
N ASP A 66 -0.97 21.34 0.48
CA ASP A 66 -1.88 20.24 0.77
C ASP A 66 -1.68 19.01 -0.10
N SER A 67 -0.74 19.04 -1.04
CA SER A 67 -0.54 17.96 -2.00
C SER A 67 0.89 17.94 -2.48
N LYS A 68 1.54 16.79 -2.33
CA LYS A 68 2.92 16.56 -2.76
C LYS A 68 3.00 15.25 -3.50
N LEU A 69 3.67 15.25 -4.64
CA LEU A 69 4.07 14.07 -5.39
C LEU A 69 5.57 14.20 -5.69
N VAL A 70 6.35 13.31 -5.10
CA VAL A 70 7.81 13.36 -5.16
C VAL A 70 8.36 11.98 -5.50
N GLY A 71 9.62 11.91 -5.90
CA GLY A 71 10.30 10.66 -6.22
C GLY A 71 10.70 9.86 -4.97
N TYR A 72 11.69 9.00 -5.17
CA TYR A 72 12.33 8.22 -4.11
C TYR A 72 12.94 9.14 -3.04
N ILE A 73 12.79 8.73 -1.78
CA ILE A 73 13.36 9.38 -0.60
C ILE A 73 14.45 8.46 -0.04
N PRO A 74 15.74 8.79 -0.25
CA PRO A 74 16.85 7.98 0.22
C PRO A 74 16.87 7.81 1.74
N GLY A 75 17.14 6.59 2.20
CA GLY A 75 17.28 6.30 3.64
C GLY A 75 15.97 6.11 4.41
N TYR A 76 14.81 6.20 3.75
CA TYR A 76 13.50 5.96 4.37
C TYR A 76 12.90 4.64 3.92
N THR A 77 12.19 3.95 4.82
CA THR A 77 11.48 2.72 4.46
C THR A 77 10.32 3.02 3.51
N GLY A 78 10.07 2.10 2.57
CA GLY A 78 8.76 2.00 1.95
C GLY A 78 7.69 1.82 3.01
N THR A 79 6.65 2.65 2.97
CA THR A 79 5.50 2.53 3.88
C THR A 79 4.25 2.23 3.06
N ASN A 80 3.36 1.41 3.62
CA ASN A 80 1.99 1.36 3.14
C ASN A 80 1.33 2.72 3.38
N PHE A 81 0.23 2.99 2.68
CA PHE A 81 -0.56 4.19 2.92
C PHE A 81 -0.97 4.31 4.39
N LYS A 82 -0.69 5.47 4.97
CA LYS A 82 -1.03 5.82 6.35
C LYS A 82 -1.95 7.03 6.34
N VAL A 83 -2.85 7.04 7.32
CA VAL A 83 -3.75 8.16 7.59
C VAL A 83 -3.32 8.80 8.90
N PHE A 84 -3.08 10.09 8.88
CA PHE A 84 -2.86 10.90 10.06
C PHE A 84 -4.00 11.90 10.19
N LYS A 85 -4.72 11.89 11.32
CA LYS A 85 -5.86 12.78 11.56
C LYS A 85 -5.51 13.74 12.68
N THR A 86 -5.72 15.03 12.44
CA THR A 86 -5.80 16.07 13.46
C THR A 86 -7.26 16.49 13.63
N LYS A 87 -7.52 17.46 14.50
CA LYS A 87 -8.86 18.03 14.66
C LYS A 87 -9.36 18.68 13.36
N ASP A 88 -8.46 19.32 12.61
CA ASP A 88 -8.83 20.19 11.50
C ASP A 88 -8.47 19.58 10.14
N SER A 89 -7.63 18.55 10.10
CA SER A 89 -7.13 17.95 8.86
C SER A 89 -7.00 16.44 8.91
N LEU A 90 -7.06 15.84 7.73
CA LEU A 90 -6.70 14.46 7.46
C LEU A 90 -5.62 14.42 6.39
N SER A 91 -4.51 13.78 6.70
CA SER A 91 -3.40 13.56 5.76
C SER A 91 -3.29 12.09 5.41
N LEU A 92 -3.40 11.77 4.12
CA LEU A 92 -3.11 10.46 3.54
C LEU A 92 -1.72 10.52 2.90
N TYR A 93 -0.80 9.67 3.32
CA TYR A 93 0.56 9.67 2.79
C TYR A 93 1.15 8.27 2.63
N ALA A 94 2.11 8.15 1.73
CA ALA A 94 2.97 6.98 1.57
C ALA A 94 4.37 7.40 1.14
N VAL A 95 5.37 6.65 1.59
CA VAL A 95 6.78 6.87 1.24
C VAL A 95 7.29 5.70 0.43
N ASN A 96 8.05 5.98 -0.62
CA ASN A 96 8.72 4.99 -1.45
C ASN A 96 7.77 3.86 -1.90
N SER A 97 6.61 4.25 -2.42
CA SER A 97 5.58 3.37 -2.96
C SER A 97 5.65 3.29 -4.48
N THR A 98 5.29 2.14 -5.04
CA THR A 98 5.19 1.97 -6.50
C THR A 98 3.94 2.65 -7.03
N ILE A 99 3.98 3.04 -8.31
CA ILE A 99 2.86 3.74 -8.95
C ILE A 99 1.57 2.91 -8.90
N ASP A 100 1.68 1.58 -9.05
CA ASP A 100 0.57 0.63 -8.89
C ASP A 100 -0.14 0.79 -7.54
N ARG A 101 0.63 0.88 -6.45
CA ARG A 101 0.07 1.04 -5.10
C ARG A 101 -0.61 2.38 -4.94
N ILE A 102 -0.07 3.42 -5.58
CA ILE A 102 -0.65 4.77 -5.51
C ILE A 102 -2.01 4.80 -6.22
N TYR A 103 -2.10 4.28 -7.45
CA TYR A 103 -3.38 4.15 -8.14
C TYR A 103 -4.34 3.22 -7.38
N GLN A 104 -3.85 2.11 -6.81
CA GLN A 104 -4.69 1.20 -6.05
C GLN A 104 -5.32 1.86 -4.83
N GLU A 105 -4.59 2.71 -4.09
CA GLU A 105 -5.16 3.45 -2.97
C GLU A 105 -6.10 4.57 -3.42
N ALA A 106 -5.74 5.29 -4.50
CA ALA A 106 -6.56 6.38 -5.05
C ALA A 106 -7.95 5.90 -5.51
N TYR A 107 -8.04 4.71 -6.10
CA TYR A 107 -9.28 4.15 -6.66
C TYR A 107 -9.89 3.01 -5.80
N LYS A 108 -9.41 2.82 -4.58
CA LYS A 108 -9.71 1.67 -3.72
C LYS A 108 -11.19 1.39 -3.46
N ASP A 109 -12.02 2.44 -3.45
CA ASP A 109 -13.47 2.31 -3.19
C ASP A 109 -14.28 1.99 -4.46
N GLU A 110 -13.68 2.22 -5.63
CA GLU A 110 -14.28 2.05 -6.95
C GLU A 110 -13.89 0.73 -7.60
N ILE A 111 -12.74 0.15 -7.21
CA ILE A 111 -12.24 -1.13 -7.72
C ILE A 111 -12.43 -2.27 -6.72
N TYR A 112 -12.49 -3.49 -7.23
CA TYR A 112 -12.51 -4.68 -6.40
C TYR A 112 -11.14 -4.93 -5.73
N PRO A 113 -11.10 -5.30 -4.44
CA PRO A 113 -9.85 -5.49 -3.69
C PRO A 113 -9.13 -6.79 -4.07
N TYR A 114 -8.62 -6.94 -5.29
CA TYR A 114 -7.85 -8.14 -5.69
C TYR A 114 -6.48 -8.22 -5.01
N GLN A 115 -6.02 -9.45 -4.68
CA GLN A 115 -4.63 -9.71 -4.29
C GLN A 115 -3.68 -9.80 -5.49
N ILE A 116 -4.20 -10.12 -6.68
CA ILE A 116 -3.40 -10.12 -7.90
C ILE A 116 -3.35 -8.67 -8.39
N LYS A 117 -2.23 -7.97 -8.13
CA LYS A 117 -1.98 -6.59 -8.61
C LYS A 117 -2.38 -6.40 -10.09
N LYS A 118 -2.13 -7.42 -10.91
CA LYS A 118 -2.43 -7.44 -12.35
C LYS A 118 -3.93 -7.47 -12.73
N LYS A 119 -4.84 -7.70 -11.77
CA LYS A 119 -6.30 -7.73 -12.01
C LYS A 119 -7.04 -6.49 -11.51
N ALA A 120 -6.57 -5.87 -10.42
CA ALA A 120 -7.18 -4.64 -9.91
C ALA A 120 -6.86 -3.43 -10.79
N ILE A 121 -5.66 -3.42 -11.37
CA ILE A 121 -5.21 -2.42 -12.32
C ILE A 121 -4.72 -3.14 -13.57
N ARG A 122 -5.21 -2.72 -14.73
CA ARG A 122 -4.74 -3.15 -16.04
C ARG A 122 -4.08 -1.98 -16.73
N TRP A 123 -2.82 -2.17 -17.09
CA TRP A 123 -2.03 -1.20 -17.83
C TRP A 123 -2.00 -1.55 -19.30
N ASP A 124 -2.29 -0.56 -20.15
CA ASP A 124 -2.16 -0.61 -21.60
C ASP A 124 -1.39 0.62 -22.07
N VAL A 125 -0.09 0.60 -21.81
CA VAL A 125 0.79 1.75 -21.93
C VAL A 125 1.95 1.45 -22.85
N GLY A 126 2.43 2.49 -23.55
CA GLY A 126 3.58 2.40 -24.42
C GLY A 126 4.92 2.44 -23.68
N ILE A 127 5.99 2.32 -24.46
CA ILE A 127 7.38 2.20 -24.00
C ILE A 127 7.84 3.34 -23.08
N ASP A 128 7.21 4.50 -23.14
CA ASP A 128 7.55 5.66 -22.33
C ASP A 128 7.14 5.52 -20.85
N PHE A 129 6.09 4.75 -20.56
CA PHE A 129 5.61 4.56 -19.19
C PHE A 129 5.92 3.19 -18.61
N VAL A 130 6.11 2.18 -19.46
CA VAL A 130 6.51 0.82 -19.05
C VAL A 130 7.65 0.80 -18.02
N PRO A 131 8.71 1.63 -18.10
CA PRO A 131 9.82 1.60 -17.15
C PRO A 131 9.47 2.08 -15.74
N TYR A 132 8.27 2.63 -15.51
CA TYR A 132 7.77 3.02 -14.17
C TYR A 132 6.89 1.94 -13.54
N LEU A 133 6.37 1.01 -14.36
CA LEU A 133 5.67 -0.16 -13.87
C LEU A 133 6.69 -1.11 -13.24
N GLU A 134 6.25 -1.96 -12.30
CA GLU A 134 7.14 -2.87 -11.57
C GLU A 134 7.86 -3.87 -12.51
N GLU A 135 8.93 -3.43 -13.20
CA GLU A 135 9.97 -4.29 -13.74
C GLU A 135 10.59 -5.05 -12.57
N SER A 136 10.97 -6.31 -12.80
CA SER A 136 11.42 -7.24 -11.75
C SER A 136 12.41 -6.59 -10.78
N LYS A 137 11.94 -6.17 -9.58
CA LYS A 137 12.74 -5.52 -8.55
C LYS A 137 14.02 -6.33 -8.30
N PRO A 138 15.22 -5.73 -8.44
CA PRO A 138 16.47 -6.40 -8.10
C PRO A 138 16.41 -6.95 -6.67
N LYS A 139 16.88 -8.18 -6.47
CA LYS A 139 16.90 -8.79 -5.13
C LYS A 139 17.78 -7.96 -4.20
N GLU A 140 17.31 -7.79 -2.96
CA GLU A 140 18.11 -7.14 -1.93
C GLU A 140 19.39 -7.92 -1.68
N ASN A 141 20.49 -7.20 -1.67
CA ASN A 141 21.81 -7.78 -1.53
C ASN A 141 22.29 -7.69 -0.07
N TRP A 142 22.50 -8.85 0.53
CA TRP A 142 23.01 -9.01 1.89
C TRP A 142 24.52 -9.26 1.94
N THR A 143 25.16 -9.54 0.79
CA THR A 143 26.57 -9.95 0.70
C THR A 143 27.53 -8.80 0.38
N GLY A 144 27.07 -7.54 0.38
CA GLY A 144 27.94 -6.37 0.16
C GLY A 144 28.58 -6.29 -1.22
N ASP A 145 27.80 -6.60 -2.26
CA ASP A 145 28.19 -6.45 -3.67
C ASP A 145 27.64 -5.12 -4.21
N LEU A 146 28.58 -4.22 -4.53
CA LEU A 146 28.35 -2.84 -4.93
C LEU A 146 27.53 -2.75 -6.22
N TYR A 147 27.78 -3.64 -7.19
CA TYR A 147 27.08 -3.62 -8.46
C TYR A 147 25.58 -3.89 -8.26
N LYS A 148 25.23 -4.92 -7.46
CA LYS A 148 23.83 -5.23 -7.14
C LYS A 148 23.16 -4.13 -6.34
N ASP A 149 23.86 -3.52 -5.38
CA ASP A 149 23.31 -2.41 -4.60
C ASP A 149 23.06 -1.17 -5.47
N LYS A 150 23.97 -0.83 -6.41
CA LYS A 150 23.75 0.24 -7.41
C LYS A 150 22.54 -0.02 -8.30
N GLN A 151 22.36 -1.26 -8.75
CA GLN A 151 21.20 -1.63 -9.58
C GLN A 151 19.88 -1.50 -8.80
N LEU A 152 19.84 -1.94 -7.54
CA LEU A 152 18.67 -1.76 -6.69
C LEU A 152 18.37 -0.27 -6.45
N GLU A 153 19.38 0.55 -6.16
CA GLU A 153 19.17 1.97 -5.90
C GLU A 153 18.71 2.72 -7.15
N LYS A 154 19.27 2.41 -8.32
CA LYS A 154 18.80 2.90 -9.62
C LYS A 154 17.34 2.52 -9.85
N TRP A 155 16.99 1.25 -9.60
CA TRP A 155 15.63 0.77 -9.71
C TRP A 155 14.69 1.55 -8.80
N LYS A 156 15.03 1.76 -7.52
CA LYS A 156 14.19 2.55 -6.58
C LYS A 156 13.96 3.97 -7.07
N ARG A 157 15.01 4.67 -7.51
CA ARG A 157 14.91 6.05 -8.02
C ARG A 157 13.95 6.19 -9.18
N GLN A 158 13.81 5.13 -9.98
CA GLN A 158 12.94 5.09 -11.15
C GLN A 158 11.49 4.65 -10.80
N HIS A 159 11.32 3.74 -9.84
CA HIS A 159 10.02 3.07 -9.61
C HIS A 159 9.29 3.53 -8.35
N TYR A 160 9.98 4.20 -7.43
CA TYR A 160 9.39 4.66 -6.18
C TYR A 160 9.02 6.14 -6.22
N PHE A 161 7.82 6.39 -5.71
CA PHE A 161 7.22 7.69 -5.53
C PHE A 161 6.77 7.83 -4.07
N SER A 162 6.78 9.05 -3.58
CA SER A 162 6.21 9.39 -2.29
C SER A 162 5.13 10.44 -2.49
N ILE A 163 4.03 10.29 -1.76
CA ILE A 163 2.83 11.11 -1.95
C ILE A 163 2.28 11.54 -0.59
N MET A 164 1.81 12.77 -0.53
CA MET A 164 1.07 13.32 0.61
C MET A 164 -0.12 14.09 0.07
N ILE A 165 -1.30 13.82 0.62
CA ILE A 165 -2.53 14.54 0.34
C ILE A 165 -3.13 14.93 1.68
N SER A 166 -3.39 16.23 1.88
CA SER A 166 -4.09 16.76 3.03
C SER A 166 -5.42 17.38 2.60
N VAL A 167 -6.46 17.11 3.41
CA VAL A 167 -7.81 17.65 3.26
C VAL A 167 -8.34 18.11 4.62
N PRO A 168 -9.37 18.98 4.65
CA PRO A 168 -10.10 19.28 5.88
C PRO A 168 -10.63 18.01 6.56
N GLY A 169 -10.64 17.98 7.90
CA GLY A 169 -10.96 16.78 8.68
C GLY A 169 -12.36 16.20 8.41
N ASP A 170 -13.33 17.06 8.08
CA ASP A 170 -14.71 16.70 7.72
C ASP A 170 -14.85 16.03 6.34
N SER A 171 -13.83 16.15 5.48
CA SER A 171 -13.84 15.58 4.13
C SER A 171 -13.66 14.06 4.11
N GLY A 172 -13.14 13.49 5.21
CA GLY A 172 -12.88 12.06 5.36
C GLY A 172 -11.83 11.51 4.38
N ILE A 173 -11.59 10.20 4.46
CA ILE A 173 -10.58 9.52 3.63
C ILE A 173 -10.94 9.54 2.14
N ASN A 174 -12.24 9.51 1.81
CA ASN A 174 -12.73 9.57 0.43
C ASN A 174 -12.45 10.94 -0.21
N GLY A 175 -12.47 12.02 0.58
CA GLY A 175 -12.03 13.34 0.14
C GLY A 175 -10.56 13.35 -0.27
N ALA A 176 -9.69 12.75 0.55
CA ALA A 176 -8.27 12.63 0.24
C ALA A 176 -8.02 11.77 -1.01
N ARG A 177 -8.73 10.65 -1.18
CA ARG A 177 -8.63 9.80 -2.39
C ARG A 177 -9.03 10.54 -3.66
N ARG A 178 -10.14 11.28 -3.66
CA ARG A 178 -10.55 12.11 -4.82
C ARG A 178 -9.51 13.18 -5.17
N LYS A 179 -8.93 13.83 -4.15
CA LYS A 179 -7.83 14.80 -4.36
C LYS A 179 -6.57 14.12 -4.90
N MET A 180 -6.30 12.89 -4.48
CA MET A 180 -5.22 12.05 -5.02
C MET A 180 -5.44 11.69 -6.48
N GLN A 181 -6.66 11.27 -6.85
CA GLN A 181 -7.03 10.99 -8.25
C GLN A 181 -6.79 12.20 -9.14
N LYS A 182 -7.23 13.39 -8.69
CA LYS A 182 -6.96 14.64 -9.41
C LYS A 182 -5.47 14.93 -9.55
N LEU A 183 -4.69 14.75 -8.49
CA LEU A 183 -3.23 14.95 -8.56
C LEU A 183 -2.57 14.00 -9.56
N LEU A 184 -3.01 12.73 -9.61
CA LEU A 184 -2.53 11.76 -10.59
C LEU A 184 -2.91 12.17 -12.01
N ALA A 185 -4.16 12.58 -12.22
CA ALA A 185 -4.63 13.08 -13.52
C ALA A 185 -3.78 14.26 -14.02
N ASP A 186 -3.60 15.27 -13.16
CA ASP A 186 -2.92 16.52 -13.52
C ASP A 186 -1.40 16.35 -13.69
N GLN A 187 -0.76 15.46 -12.93
CA GLN A 187 0.72 15.39 -12.86
C GLN A 187 1.33 14.17 -13.53
N ILE A 188 0.63 13.04 -13.52
CA ILE A 188 1.10 11.78 -14.11
C ILE A 188 0.38 11.54 -15.43
N GLU A 189 -0.95 11.51 -15.42
CA GLU A 189 -1.72 11.17 -16.62
C GLU A 189 -1.50 12.19 -17.72
N GLN A 190 -1.59 13.49 -17.42
CA GLN A 190 -1.30 14.54 -18.41
C GLN A 190 0.13 14.45 -18.96
N LYS A 191 1.13 14.21 -18.11
CA LYS A 191 2.55 14.19 -18.51
C LYS A 191 2.86 13.02 -19.45
N PHE A 192 2.25 11.88 -19.20
CA PHE A 192 2.51 10.65 -19.97
C PHE A 192 1.43 10.37 -21.02
N GLY A 193 0.43 11.24 -21.13
CA GLY A 193 -0.74 11.03 -21.98
C GLY A 193 -1.50 9.76 -21.60
N LEU A 194 -1.70 9.52 -20.30
CA LEU A 194 -2.49 8.41 -19.80
C LEU A 194 -3.95 8.82 -19.62
N GLU A 195 -4.83 7.82 -19.56
CA GLU A 195 -6.24 7.95 -19.22
C GLU A 195 -6.60 6.81 -18.27
N ALA A 196 -7.01 7.15 -17.05
CA ALA A 196 -7.53 6.21 -16.07
C ALA A 196 -9.06 6.13 -16.12
N LYS A 197 -9.60 4.91 -16.19
CA LYS A 197 -11.05 4.66 -16.16
C LYS A 197 -11.43 3.37 -15.44
N ILE A 198 -12.58 3.38 -14.79
CA ILE A 198 -13.16 2.17 -14.21
C ILE A 198 -13.88 1.37 -15.29
N GLN A 199 -13.60 0.07 -15.37
CA GLN A 199 -14.25 -0.85 -16.29
C GLN A 199 -14.76 -2.08 -15.55
N ASP A 200 -15.81 -2.70 -16.11
CA ASP A 200 -16.29 -3.99 -15.64
C ASP A 200 -15.35 -5.11 -16.11
N GLY A 201 -14.86 -5.89 -15.15
CA GLY A 201 -14.00 -7.03 -15.39
C GLY A 201 -14.76 -8.33 -15.60
N GLU A 202 -14.08 -9.44 -15.33
CA GLU A 202 -14.66 -10.78 -15.40
C GLU A 202 -15.79 -10.93 -14.37
N THR A 203 -16.84 -11.67 -14.73
CA THR A 203 -17.85 -12.10 -13.75
C THR A 203 -17.22 -13.14 -12.82
N ILE A 204 -17.17 -12.82 -11.54
CA ILE A 204 -16.63 -13.71 -10.51
C ILE A 204 -17.61 -13.90 -9.37
N ARG A 205 -17.48 -14.99 -8.64
CA ARG A 205 -18.28 -15.31 -7.46
C ARG A 205 -17.50 -15.04 -6.18
N TYR A 206 -17.96 -14.11 -5.36
CA TYR A 206 -17.19 -13.59 -4.22
C TYR A 206 -18.06 -13.21 -3.01
N PRO A 207 -17.48 -13.19 -1.80
CA PRO A 207 -18.16 -12.77 -0.60
C PRO A 207 -18.13 -11.23 -0.41
N ILE A 208 -19.25 -10.67 0.03
CA ILE A 208 -19.41 -9.27 0.40
C ILE A 208 -19.80 -9.18 1.86
N LEU A 209 -19.06 -8.40 2.65
CA LEU A 209 -19.45 -8.06 4.01
C LEU A 209 -20.37 -6.84 4.00
N LYS A 210 -21.55 -6.96 4.59
CA LYS A 210 -22.50 -5.86 4.74
C LYS A 210 -22.91 -5.72 6.21
N ALA A 211 -23.38 -4.54 6.58
CA ALA A 211 -24.17 -4.41 7.78
C ALA A 211 -25.42 -5.30 7.65
N LEU A 212 -25.79 -6.00 8.72
CA LEU A 212 -27.01 -6.80 8.77
C LEU A 212 -28.25 -5.89 8.63
N ASN A 213 -28.19 -4.73 9.30
CA ASN A 213 -29.21 -3.69 9.27
C ASN A 213 -28.56 -2.39 8.78
N THR A 214 -28.32 -1.43 9.67
CA THR A 214 -27.67 -0.15 9.36
C THR A 214 -26.21 -0.12 9.84
N LYS A 215 -25.39 0.73 9.21
CA LYS A 215 -24.01 1.05 9.65
C LYS A 215 -23.97 1.38 11.15
N GLN A 216 -24.83 2.31 11.59
CA GLN A 216 -24.90 2.75 12.99
C GLN A 216 -25.16 1.60 13.96
N GLN A 217 -26.04 0.66 13.62
CA GLN A 217 -26.30 -0.50 14.50
C GLN A 217 -25.12 -1.46 14.57
N ALA A 218 -24.41 -1.66 13.46
CA ALA A 218 -23.18 -2.44 13.46
C ALA A 218 -22.07 -1.76 14.29
N GLU A 219 -21.89 -0.44 14.14
CA GLU A 219 -20.95 0.36 14.94
C GLU A 219 -21.25 0.28 16.44
N ILE A 220 -22.52 0.37 16.84
CA ILE A 220 -22.93 0.20 18.24
C ILE A 220 -22.50 -1.17 18.75
N ARG A 221 -22.78 -2.25 18.01
CA ARG A 221 -22.42 -3.62 18.42
C ARG A 221 -20.91 -3.85 18.46
N LEU A 222 -20.17 -3.29 17.51
CA LEU A 222 -18.71 -3.36 17.47
C LEU A 222 -18.03 -2.51 18.55
N SER A 223 -18.73 -1.53 19.14
CA SER A 223 -18.19 -0.70 20.23
C SER A 223 -18.41 -1.31 21.62
N GLN A 224 -19.39 -2.22 21.73
CA GLN A 224 -19.78 -2.82 23.00
C GLN A 224 -18.62 -3.57 23.64
N LYS A 225 -18.60 -3.57 24.98
CA LYS A 225 -17.58 -4.28 25.76
C LYS A 225 -17.66 -5.76 25.41
N LEU A 226 -16.52 -6.39 25.13
CA LEU A 226 -16.46 -7.84 24.89
C LEU A 226 -17.05 -8.53 26.12
N GLN A 227 -18.26 -9.07 25.99
CA GLN A 227 -19.03 -9.57 27.13
C GLN A 227 -18.45 -10.85 27.72
N ARG A 228 -17.41 -11.43 27.10
CA ARG A 228 -16.82 -12.70 27.53
C ARG A 228 -15.44 -12.44 28.14
N PRO A 229 -15.17 -12.89 29.38
CA PRO A 229 -13.79 -13.05 29.82
C PRO A 229 -13.05 -13.92 28.81
N PRO A 230 -11.72 -13.76 28.64
CA PRO A 230 -10.95 -14.55 27.69
C PRO A 230 -11.21 -16.04 27.94
N LYS A 231 -12.06 -16.62 27.08
CA LYS A 231 -12.46 -18.02 27.15
C LYS A 231 -11.40 -18.80 26.39
N LYS A 232 -10.94 -19.91 26.95
CA LYS A 232 -10.02 -20.82 26.24
C LYS A 232 -10.57 -21.11 24.83
N GLY A 233 -9.80 -20.81 23.80
CA GLY A 233 -10.19 -20.99 22.39
C GLY A 233 -10.78 -19.75 21.69
N TYR A 234 -10.77 -18.56 22.31
CA TYR A 234 -11.18 -17.31 21.68
C TYR A 234 -10.05 -16.28 21.68
N GLU A 235 -10.00 -15.46 20.63
CA GLU A 235 -9.15 -14.29 20.54
C GLU A 235 -9.98 -13.00 20.58
N ASN A 236 -9.54 -12.08 21.44
CA ASN A 236 -10.18 -10.81 21.71
C ASN A 236 -9.32 -9.69 21.13
N TYR A 237 -9.91 -8.84 20.31
CA TYR A 237 -9.23 -7.74 19.64
C TYR A 237 -9.98 -6.43 19.86
N ALA A 238 -9.21 -5.36 20.01
CA ALA A 238 -9.68 -3.98 19.99
C ALA A 238 -8.74 -3.21 19.05
N VAL A 239 -9.13 -3.14 17.78
CA VAL A 239 -8.32 -2.57 16.70
C VAL A 239 -9.21 -1.75 15.76
N PRO A 240 -8.65 -0.82 14.98
CA PRO A 240 -9.39 -0.20 13.89
C PRO A 240 -10.03 -1.24 12.96
N PHE A 241 -11.24 -0.99 12.47
CA PHE A 241 -12.01 -1.92 11.65
C PHE A 241 -11.31 -2.30 10.33
N GLY A 242 -10.42 -1.45 9.81
CA GLY A 242 -9.60 -1.74 8.64
C GLY A 242 -8.27 -2.44 8.94
N ASP A 243 -7.84 -2.49 10.20
CA ASP A 243 -6.50 -2.92 10.60
C ASP A 243 -6.40 -4.43 10.85
N GLN A 244 -5.22 -4.98 10.59
CA GLN A 244 -4.90 -6.38 10.91
C GLN A 244 -4.26 -6.51 12.30
N PRO A 245 -4.51 -7.61 13.04
CA PRO A 245 -5.41 -8.72 12.70
C PRO A 245 -6.89 -8.30 12.77
N HIS A 246 -7.61 -8.44 11.65
CA HIS A 246 -9.05 -8.16 11.56
C HIS A 246 -9.82 -9.48 11.47
N PHE A 247 -11.04 -9.54 11.99
CA PHE A 247 -11.88 -10.74 11.86
C PHE A 247 -12.05 -11.20 10.42
N LYS A 248 -12.00 -10.26 9.47
CA LYS A 248 -12.08 -10.52 8.04
C LYS A 248 -11.09 -11.59 7.59
N LEU A 249 -9.85 -11.59 8.10
CA LEU A 249 -8.83 -12.58 7.72
C LEU A 249 -9.21 -14.01 8.15
N PHE A 250 -9.74 -14.15 9.36
CA PHE A 250 -10.21 -15.44 9.89
C PHE A 250 -11.38 -15.97 9.07
N ILE A 251 -12.30 -15.08 8.68
CA ILE A 251 -13.45 -15.46 7.86
C ILE A 251 -13.05 -15.79 6.42
N GLU A 252 -12.19 -14.99 5.78
CA GLU A 252 -11.64 -15.31 4.44
C GLU A 252 -11.00 -16.70 4.44
N THR A 253 -10.21 -17.03 5.47
CA THR A 253 -9.62 -18.36 5.64
C THR A 253 -10.69 -19.45 5.75
N ALA A 254 -11.75 -19.22 6.53
CA ALA A 254 -12.86 -20.15 6.67
C ALA A 254 -13.60 -20.38 5.35
N LEU A 255 -13.88 -19.31 4.59
CA LEU A 255 -14.61 -19.37 3.32
C LEU A 255 -13.91 -20.25 2.28
N LYS A 256 -12.57 -20.30 2.27
CA LYS A 256 -11.78 -21.22 1.40
C LYS A 256 -12.12 -22.70 1.61
N ASN A 257 -12.54 -23.05 2.83
CA ASN A 257 -12.86 -24.43 3.21
C ASN A 257 -14.29 -24.82 2.81
N ILE A 258 -15.17 -23.86 2.51
CA ILE A 258 -16.59 -24.10 2.20
C ILE A 258 -16.77 -24.30 0.70
N LYS A 259 -16.47 -25.50 0.20
CA LYS A 259 -16.51 -25.82 -1.24
C LYS A 259 -17.89 -25.66 -1.87
N SER A 260 -18.97 -25.77 -1.09
CA SER A 260 -20.34 -25.56 -1.58
C SER A 260 -20.61 -24.13 -2.05
N LEU A 261 -19.85 -23.13 -1.58
CA LEU A 261 -20.01 -21.74 -2.02
C LEU A 261 -19.49 -21.49 -3.44
N ARG A 262 -18.63 -22.37 -3.96
CA ARG A 262 -18.03 -22.28 -5.31
C ARG A 262 -17.41 -20.90 -5.61
N LEU A 263 -16.77 -20.29 -4.61
CA LEU A 263 -16.16 -18.98 -4.75
C LEU A 263 -15.02 -19.02 -5.78
N THR A 264 -15.00 -18.03 -6.68
CA THR A 264 -13.86 -17.76 -7.54
C THR A 264 -12.74 -17.08 -6.75
N GLU A 265 -13.12 -16.27 -5.77
CA GLU A 265 -12.23 -15.53 -4.89
C GLU A 265 -12.84 -15.53 -3.47
N ASP A 266 -12.04 -15.82 -2.45
CA ASP A 266 -12.50 -15.91 -1.06
C ASP A 266 -12.35 -14.60 -0.29
N ARG A 267 -11.63 -13.63 -0.86
CA ARG A 267 -11.45 -12.33 -0.25
C ARG A 267 -12.77 -11.56 -0.17
N ILE A 268 -13.02 -11.00 1.00
CA ILE A 268 -14.26 -10.29 1.29
C ILE A 268 -14.19 -8.87 0.73
N TRP A 269 -15.18 -8.47 -0.05
CA TRP A 269 -15.41 -7.06 -0.36
C TRP A 269 -16.16 -6.40 0.80
N ASP A 270 -15.51 -5.45 1.47
CA ASP A 270 -16.16 -4.69 2.53
C ASP A 270 -17.11 -3.64 1.93
N ARG A 271 -18.41 -3.80 2.20
CA ARG A 271 -19.48 -2.88 1.84
C ARG A 271 -20.32 -2.52 3.07
N THR A 272 -19.73 -2.57 4.26
CA THR A 272 -20.40 -2.18 5.51
C THR A 272 -20.60 -0.67 5.63
N GLY A 273 -19.72 0.10 4.97
CA GLY A 273 -19.64 1.55 5.11
C GLY A 273 -19.03 2.02 6.44
N ILE A 274 -18.57 1.10 7.29
CA ILE A 274 -17.87 1.42 8.54
C ILE A 274 -16.49 2.00 8.18
N GLU A 275 -16.11 3.09 8.84
CA GLU A 275 -14.83 3.74 8.57
C GLU A 275 -13.67 2.80 8.95
N PRO A 276 -12.60 2.70 8.14
CA PRO A 276 -11.46 1.85 8.46
C PRO A 276 -10.80 2.15 9.82
N ASP A 277 -10.84 3.40 10.28
CA ASP A 277 -10.28 3.80 11.57
C ASP A 277 -11.26 3.64 12.75
N PHE A 278 -12.48 3.17 12.49
CA PHE A 278 -13.47 2.95 13.53
C PHE A 278 -12.95 1.95 14.57
N PRO A 279 -12.92 2.29 15.88
CA PRO A 279 -12.40 1.40 16.91
C PRO A 279 -13.34 0.22 17.15
N ALA A 280 -13.06 -0.90 16.48
CA ALA A 280 -13.87 -2.10 16.56
C ALA A 280 -13.35 -3.05 17.64
N LYS A 281 -14.29 -3.65 18.38
CA LYS A 281 -14.01 -4.71 19.35
C LYS A 281 -14.67 -6.00 18.88
N PHE A 282 -13.90 -7.07 18.82
CA PHE A 282 -14.40 -8.38 18.45
C PHE A 282 -13.76 -9.52 19.24
N SER A 283 -14.50 -10.62 19.35
CA SER A 283 -14.15 -11.87 20.01
C SER A 283 -14.46 -13.02 19.06
N PHE A 284 -13.44 -13.63 18.47
CA PHE A 284 -13.60 -14.73 17.51
C PHE A 284 -13.10 -16.04 18.09
N PRO A 285 -13.80 -17.16 17.83
CA PRO A 285 -13.27 -18.46 18.20
C PRO A 285 -12.12 -18.83 17.25
N ILE A 286 -11.01 -19.35 17.80
CA ILE A 286 -9.77 -19.63 17.06
C ILE A 286 -10.00 -20.67 15.94
N ASP A 287 -10.93 -21.59 16.16
CA ASP A 287 -11.30 -22.65 15.22
C ASP A 287 -12.17 -22.16 14.05
N ILE A 288 -12.64 -20.91 14.05
CA ILE A 288 -13.47 -20.38 12.95
C ILE A 288 -12.74 -20.47 11.61
N ALA A 289 -11.41 -20.34 11.58
CA ALA A 289 -10.62 -20.45 10.36
C ALA A 289 -10.69 -21.87 9.73
N GLN A 290 -11.10 -22.88 10.50
CA GLN A 290 -11.30 -24.26 10.06
C GLN A 290 -12.78 -24.59 9.76
N GLU A 291 -13.68 -23.62 9.93
CA GLU A 291 -15.11 -23.80 9.71
C GLU A 291 -15.41 -24.22 8.26
N ARG A 292 -16.39 -25.11 8.11
CA ARG A 292 -16.83 -25.68 6.81
C ARG A 292 -18.30 -25.41 6.51
N LYS A 293 -19.05 -24.83 7.45
CA LYS A 293 -20.47 -24.49 7.32
C LYS A 293 -20.65 -22.98 7.28
N PHE A 294 -21.30 -22.50 6.23
CA PHE A 294 -21.48 -21.06 6.02
C PHE A 294 -22.40 -20.44 7.08
N GLU A 295 -23.37 -21.20 7.56
CA GLU A 295 -24.33 -20.79 8.58
C GLU A 295 -23.64 -20.43 9.90
N ASN A 296 -22.56 -21.12 10.26
CA ASN A 296 -21.80 -20.84 11.48
C ASN A 296 -21.07 -19.49 11.39
N ILE A 297 -20.50 -19.18 10.22
CA ILE A 297 -19.91 -17.86 9.93
C ILE A 297 -21.00 -16.77 10.03
N GLN A 298 -22.17 -16.99 9.43
CA GLN A 298 -23.29 -16.04 9.50
C GLN A 298 -23.75 -15.80 10.94
N ASN A 299 -23.90 -16.86 11.73
CA ASN A 299 -24.35 -16.76 13.12
C ASN A 299 -23.36 -16.00 14.00
N LEU A 300 -22.06 -16.15 13.73
CA LEU A 300 -21.03 -15.36 14.40
C LEU A 300 -21.11 -13.88 14.02
N LEU A 301 -21.17 -13.57 12.72
CA LEU A 301 -21.23 -12.19 12.22
C LEU A 301 -22.48 -11.43 12.68
N LYS A 302 -23.63 -12.12 12.78
CA LYS A 302 -24.88 -11.53 13.30
C LYS A 302 -24.72 -10.91 14.69
N GLN A 303 -23.81 -11.44 15.53
CA GLN A 303 -23.55 -10.88 16.86
C GLN A 303 -23.02 -9.45 16.76
N TYR A 304 -22.21 -9.17 15.74
CA TYR A 304 -21.64 -7.85 15.44
C TYR A 304 -22.54 -6.99 14.55
N GLY A 305 -23.74 -7.46 14.21
CA GLY A 305 -24.62 -6.76 13.28
C GLY A 305 -24.09 -6.76 11.85
N LEU A 306 -23.34 -7.79 11.48
CA LEU A 306 -22.74 -7.98 10.17
C LEU A 306 -23.29 -9.25 9.50
N GLN A 307 -23.11 -9.34 8.19
CA GLN A 307 -23.44 -10.54 7.41
C GLN A 307 -22.54 -10.64 6.18
N ILE A 308 -22.40 -11.85 5.64
CA ILE A 308 -21.78 -12.07 4.34
C ILE A 308 -22.85 -12.41 3.31
N LEU A 309 -22.79 -11.80 2.13
CA LEU A 309 -23.54 -12.24 0.96
C LEU A 309 -22.56 -12.79 -0.06
N VAL A 310 -22.95 -13.83 -0.80
CA VAL A 310 -22.18 -14.26 -1.97
C VAL A 310 -22.84 -13.65 -3.20
N GLU A 311 -22.09 -12.83 -3.92
CA GLU A 311 -22.53 -12.25 -5.19
C GLU A 311 -21.76 -12.90 -6.35
N GLU A 312 -22.39 -12.95 -7.52
CA GLU A 312 -21.80 -13.42 -8.77
C GLU A 312 -22.05 -12.36 -9.83
N LYS A 313 -21.07 -11.47 -10.01
CA LYS A 313 -21.20 -10.25 -10.81
C LYS A 313 -19.85 -9.86 -11.44
N PRO A 314 -19.85 -9.09 -12.53
CA PRO A 314 -18.64 -8.40 -12.97
C PRO A 314 -18.11 -7.53 -11.84
N VAL A 315 -16.78 -7.51 -11.70
CA VAL A 315 -16.10 -6.72 -10.69
C VAL A 315 -15.35 -5.56 -11.33
N PRO A 316 -15.45 -4.33 -10.79
CA PRO A 316 -14.79 -3.19 -11.38
C PRO A 316 -13.28 -3.26 -11.17
N TYR A 317 -12.54 -2.85 -12.20
CA TYR A 317 -11.10 -2.69 -12.16
C TYR A 317 -10.70 -1.36 -12.80
N LEU A 318 -9.50 -0.89 -12.47
CA LEU A 318 -8.93 0.31 -13.06
C LEU A 318 -8.20 -0.06 -14.35
N TYR A 319 -8.63 0.49 -15.47
CA TYR A 319 -7.91 0.41 -16.74
C TYR A 319 -7.20 1.73 -16.99
N ILE A 320 -5.88 1.66 -17.19
CA ILE A 320 -5.05 2.82 -17.51
C ILE A 320 -4.44 2.60 -18.89
N SER A 321 -4.76 3.48 -19.82
CA SER A 321 -4.28 3.42 -21.20
C SER A 321 -3.51 4.67 -21.61
N GLN A 322 -2.54 4.54 -22.52
CA GLN A 322 -1.86 5.70 -23.11
C GLN A 322 -2.56 6.16 -24.39
N SER A 323 -2.90 7.45 -24.49
CA SER A 323 -3.56 8.05 -25.65
C SER A 323 -2.67 8.00 -26.90
N ALA A 324 -3.25 7.63 -28.05
CA ALA A 324 -2.55 7.48 -29.33
C ALA A 324 -1.91 8.76 -29.88
N VAL A 325 -2.28 9.94 -29.37
CA VAL A 325 -1.68 11.24 -29.76
C VAL A 325 -0.29 11.40 -29.16
N HIS A 326 -0.05 10.92 -27.93
CA HIS A 326 1.26 10.96 -27.28
C HIS A 326 2.20 9.86 -27.77
N SER A 327 1.69 8.76 -28.32
CA SER A 327 2.55 7.72 -28.90
C SER A 327 3.16 8.11 -30.26
N LYS A 328 2.57 9.09 -30.96
CA LYS A 328 3.05 9.57 -32.27
C LYS A 328 3.95 10.81 -32.20
N SER A 329 3.80 11.67 -31.19
CA SER A 329 4.53 12.95 -31.13
C SER A 329 6.05 12.80 -30.93
N LYS A 330 6.55 11.64 -30.49
CA LYS A 330 7.99 11.36 -30.38
C LYS A 330 8.56 10.47 -31.49
N GLY A 331 7.71 9.91 -32.35
CA GLY A 331 8.16 9.12 -33.51
C GLY A 331 8.77 9.97 -34.63
N HIS A 332 8.65 11.30 -34.55
CA HIS A 332 9.15 12.23 -35.56
C HIS A 332 10.31 13.12 -35.09
N GLU A 333 10.85 12.92 -33.88
CA GLU A 333 12.05 13.65 -33.42
C GLU A 333 13.38 12.90 -33.64
N ASN A 334 13.34 11.72 -34.27
CA ASN A 334 14.54 11.03 -34.74
C ASN A 334 14.36 10.58 -36.20
N LEU A 335 14.45 11.53 -37.12
CA LEU A 335 14.89 11.30 -38.51
C LEU A 335 15.86 12.39 -38.92
#